data_AF-A0A061S852-F1
#
_entry.id   AF-A0A061S852-F1
#
_cell.length_a   1.000
_cell.length_b   1.000
_cell.length_c   1.000
_cell.angle_alpha   90.00
_cell.angle_beta   90.00
_cell.angle_gamma   90.00
#
_symmetry.space_group_name_H-M   'P 1'
#
loop_
_entity.id
_entity.type
_entity.pdbx_description
1 polymer ?
#
loop_
_entity_poly.entity_id
_entity_poly.type
_entity_poly.pdbx_seq_one_letter_code
_entity_poly.pdbx_strand_id
1 'polypeptide(L)'
;MSLNTAAADNAEDTVSKVREVGEKALSAAGLHLSQASRLWDAYRAYEQALADAGWGGSGQVDKVRSLFHRQLKVPLIGMENTMQAYREWEEAQGAPGGVPDHVKQAFESATAQLEIRMPLEEMLGSPDTTDEVKFTAYNAYLKTEEATHDPSRITYMYERAVGELPKKEPLWVRYSTYVEEILKTPELIRSVCDRAARNCHGSGSMWARYIRAVERIGVPDSDIEDLYNTAMAHKLKGEEGYIAVILARCDSLRRQGKESMPRLREVFKEGQEKLLALNPEHCDPDLRIPAYQAHCEMEVAGDIEAARAVWEGALKASTGRLASTWQAFIAWERSKRNVQEARALYRRCYSRKLAGDGQVWRPGEGAALASAASRLRYALQ
;
A
#
# COMPACT_ATOMS: atom_id res chain seq x y z
N MET A 1 -9.65 14.72 -55.87
CA MET A 1 -9.97 13.48 -55.11
C MET A 1 -9.16 13.33 -53.81
N SER A 2 -7.93 13.84 -53.69
CA SER A 2 -7.08 13.62 -52.48
C SER A 2 -7.43 14.46 -51.23
N LEU A 3 -8.16 15.58 -51.35
CA LEU A 3 -8.53 16.42 -50.19
C LEU A 3 -9.76 15.89 -49.42
N ASN A 4 -10.67 15.20 -50.11
CA ASN A 4 -11.89 14.64 -49.49
C ASN A 4 -11.59 13.37 -48.69
N THR A 5 -10.57 12.60 -49.09
CA THR A 5 -10.09 11.44 -48.34
C THR A 5 -9.35 11.90 -47.08
N ALA A 6 -8.44 12.87 -47.17
CA ALA A 6 -7.72 13.39 -46.01
C ALA A 6 -8.64 14.05 -44.95
N ALA A 7 -9.73 14.72 -45.38
CA ALA A 7 -10.72 15.28 -44.47
C ALA A 7 -11.58 14.20 -43.79
N ALA A 8 -11.93 13.12 -44.50
CA ALA A 8 -12.62 11.97 -43.94
C ALA A 8 -11.72 11.18 -42.96
N ASP A 9 -10.45 10.97 -43.33
CA ASP A 9 -9.45 10.29 -42.50
C ASP A 9 -9.19 11.04 -41.18
N ASN A 10 -9.09 12.37 -41.23
CA ASN A 10 -8.94 13.21 -40.03
C ASN A 10 -10.19 13.17 -39.13
N ALA A 11 -11.37 13.05 -39.72
CA ALA A 11 -12.61 12.99 -38.97
C ALA A 11 -12.80 11.61 -38.30
N GLU A 12 -12.39 10.53 -38.97
CA GLU A 12 -12.39 9.17 -38.39
C GLU A 12 -11.37 9.01 -37.24
N ASP A 13 -10.18 9.62 -37.38
CA ASP A 13 -9.19 9.71 -36.31
C ASP A 13 -9.72 10.52 -35.10
N THR A 14 -10.42 11.63 -35.37
CA THR A 14 -11.05 12.45 -34.32
C THR A 14 -12.13 11.66 -33.56
N VAL A 15 -13.00 10.94 -34.27
CA VAL A 15 -14.02 10.07 -33.66
C VAL A 15 -13.39 9.00 -32.78
N SER A 16 -12.32 8.37 -33.25
CA SER A 16 -11.59 7.35 -32.49
C SER A 16 -10.99 7.90 -31.20
N LYS A 17 -10.40 9.11 -31.25
CA LYS A 17 -9.86 9.79 -30.06
C LYS A 17 -10.93 10.16 -29.05
N VAL A 18 -12.07 10.68 -29.49
CA VAL A 18 -13.18 11.03 -28.58
C VAL A 18 -13.73 9.77 -27.91
N ARG A 19 -13.85 8.66 -28.64
CA ARG A 19 -14.25 7.36 -28.07
C ARG A 19 -13.25 6.85 -27.04
N GLU A 20 -11.96 6.94 -27.34
CA GLU A 20 -10.90 6.57 -26.38
C GLU A 20 -11.00 7.38 -25.09
N VAL A 21 -11.22 8.70 -25.20
CA VAL A 21 -11.42 9.59 -24.04
C VAL A 21 -12.69 9.24 -23.28
N GLY A 22 -13.79 8.97 -23.99
CA GLY A 22 -15.07 8.56 -23.39
C GLY A 22 -14.95 7.26 -22.60
N GLU A 23 -14.34 6.23 -23.19
CA GLU A 23 -14.12 4.94 -22.52
C GLU A 23 -13.16 5.08 -21.32
N LYS A 24 -12.06 5.84 -21.45
CA LYS A 24 -11.15 6.12 -20.33
C LYS A 24 -11.87 6.82 -19.17
N ALA A 25 -12.71 7.80 -19.48
CA ALA A 25 -13.48 8.49 -18.47
C ALA A 25 -14.48 7.55 -17.78
N LEU A 26 -15.17 6.69 -18.55
CA LEU A 26 -16.08 5.69 -17.98
C LEU A 26 -15.34 4.66 -17.11
N SER A 27 -14.14 4.23 -17.50
CA SER A 27 -13.31 3.36 -16.67
C SER A 27 -12.88 4.03 -15.36
N ALA A 28 -12.59 5.34 -15.39
CA ALA A 28 -12.14 6.07 -14.22
C ALA A 28 -13.27 6.46 -13.25
N ALA A 29 -14.41 6.92 -13.78
CA ALA A 29 -15.47 7.56 -13.00
C ALA A 29 -16.88 7.08 -13.33
N GLY A 30 -17.04 6.11 -14.24
CA GLY A 30 -18.36 5.60 -14.67
C GLY A 30 -19.15 4.87 -13.58
N LEU A 31 -18.52 4.54 -12.46
CA LEU A 31 -19.15 3.90 -11.30
C LEU A 31 -19.55 4.90 -10.20
N HIS A 32 -19.32 6.20 -10.38
CA HIS A 32 -19.63 7.22 -9.40
C HIS A 32 -21.14 7.42 -9.24
N LEU A 33 -21.68 7.10 -8.05
CA LEU A 33 -23.12 7.05 -7.78
C LEU A 33 -23.88 8.32 -8.20
N SER A 34 -23.40 9.50 -7.77
CA SER A 34 -24.07 10.78 -8.02
C SER A 34 -23.60 11.55 -9.26
N GLN A 35 -22.37 11.30 -9.75
CA GLN A 35 -21.76 12.13 -10.79
C GLN A 35 -21.58 11.41 -12.13
N ALA A 36 -21.57 10.08 -12.16
CA ALA A 36 -21.29 9.34 -13.40
C ALA A 36 -22.39 9.49 -14.45
N SER A 37 -23.64 9.73 -14.05
CA SER A 37 -24.76 9.93 -14.98
C SER A 37 -24.43 10.98 -16.04
N ARG A 38 -23.88 12.13 -15.63
CA ARG A 38 -23.44 13.20 -16.54
C ARG A 38 -22.42 12.74 -17.57
N LEU A 39 -21.50 11.87 -17.15
CA LEU A 39 -20.45 11.35 -18.03
C LEU A 39 -21.02 10.36 -19.04
N TRP A 40 -21.85 9.43 -18.56
CA TRP A 40 -22.58 8.52 -19.43
C TRP A 40 -23.44 9.31 -20.44
N ASP A 41 -24.15 10.34 -19.99
CA ASP A 41 -25.06 11.15 -20.81
C ASP A 41 -24.29 11.92 -21.88
N ALA A 42 -23.16 12.53 -21.52
CA ALA A 42 -22.30 13.22 -22.48
C ALA A 42 -21.78 12.27 -23.58
N TYR A 43 -21.30 11.08 -23.20
CA TYR A 43 -20.79 10.12 -24.18
C TYR A 43 -21.91 9.52 -25.06
N ARG A 44 -23.08 9.23 -24.47
CA ARG A 44 -24.25 8.78 -25.25
C ARG A 44 -24.75 9.85 -26.21
N ALA A 45 -24.84 11.11 -25.77
CA ALA A 45 -25.26 12.23 -26.62
C ALA A 45 -24.31 12.41 -27.81
N TYR A 46 -23.00 12.23 -27.58
CA TYR A 46 -22.01 12.24 -28.67
C TYR A 46 -22.24 11.13 -29.69
N GLU A 47 -22.41 9.88 -29.24
CA GLU A 47 -22.64 8.75 -30.16
C GLU A 47 -24.02 8.83 -30.85
N GLN A 48 -25.02 9.41 -30.21
CA GLN A 48 -26.32 9.72 -30.84
C GLN A 48 -26.17 10.79 -31.93
N ALA A 49 -25.47 11.90 -31.65
CA ALA A 49 -25.23 12.94 -32.64
C ALA A 49 -24.45 12.41 -33.86
N LEU A 50 -23.53 11.46 -33.66
CA LEU A 50 -22.86 10.77 -34.77
C LEU A 50 -23.84 9.93 -35.59
N ALA A 51 -24.74 9.18 -34.93
CA ALA A 51 -25.76 8.38 -35.59
C ALA A 51 -26.69 9.25 -36.46
N ASP A 52 -27.17 10.34 -35.90
CA ASP A 52 -28.09 11.28 -36.57
C ASP A 52 -27.43 11.98 -37.75
N ALA A 53 -26.12 12.23 -37.67
CA ALA A 53 -25.34 12.79 -38.77
C ALA A 53 -25.02 11.76 -39.87
N GLY A 54 -25.32 10.47 -39.66
CA GLY A 54 -24.93 9.39 -40.59
C GLY A 54 -23.43 9.04 -40.54
N TRP A 55 -22.74 9.43 -39.46
CA TRP A 55 -21.33 9.13 -39.21
C TRP A 55 -21.19 7.92 -38.28
N GLY A 56 -20.08 7.19 -38.37
CA GLY A 56 -19.78 6.06 -37.47
C GLY A 56 -20.17 4.67 -37.98
N GLY A 57 -20.70 4.56 -39.20
CA GLY A 57 -20.93 3.29 -39.90
C GLY A 57 -22.21 2.56 -39.48
N SER A 58 -22.42 1.35 -40.04
CA SER A 58 -23.67 0.58 -39.88
C SER A 58 -23.95 0.07 -38.47
N GLY A 59 -22.97 0.14 -37.55
CA GLY A 59 -23.08 -0.31 -36.16
C GLY A 59 -23.31 0.81 -35.13
N GLN A 60 -23.54 2.04 -35.58
CA GLN A 60 -23.61 3.20 -34.69
C GLN A 60 -24.80 3.14 -33.72
N VAL A 61 -25.97 2.71 -34.20
CA VAL A 61 -27.18 2.51 -33.39
C VAL A 61 -26.96 1.43 -32.32
N ASP A 62 -26.30 0.33 -32.68
CA ASP A 62 -25.96 -0.75 -31.74
C ASP A 62 -25.01 -0.27 -30.64
N LYS A 63 -24.14 0.70 -30.95
CA LYS A 63 -23.24 1.29 -29.97
C LYS A 63 -23.98 2.16 -28.94
N VAL A 64 -24.91 2.99 -29.40
CA VAL A 64 -25.81 3.75 -28.51
C VAL A 64 -26.62 2.80 -27.63
N ARG A 65 -27.18 1.73 -28.21
CA ARG A 65 -27.88 0.67 -27.46
C ARG A 65 -26.99 0.04 -26.39
N SER A 66 -25.76 -0.32 -26.77
CA SER A 66 -24.77 -0.89 -25.85
C SER A 66 -24.46 0.05 -24.68
N LEU A 67 -24.34 1.36 -24.93
CA LEU A 67 -24.10 2.33 -23.86
C LEU A 67 -25.29 2.44 -22.88
N PHE A 68 -26.54 2.43 -23.37
CA PHE A 68 -27.70 2.34 -22.49
C PHE A 68 -27.68 1.08 -21.63
N HIS A 69 -27.44 -0.08 -22.26
CA HIS A 69 -27.39 -1.36 -21.53
C HIS A 69 -26.26 -1.40 -20.49
N ARG A 70 -25.11 -0.81 -20.80
CA ARG A 70 -23.98 -0.69 -19.86
C ARG A 70 -24.33 0.23 -18.69
N GLN A 71 -24.91 1.39 -18.95
CA GLN A 71 -25.28 2.34 -17.89
C GLN A 71 -26.37 1.79 -16.97
N LEU A 72 -27.39 1.13 -17.52
CA LEU A 72 -28.51 0.56 -16.74
C LEU A 72 -28.07 -0.61 -15.81
N LYS A 73 -26.88 -1.17 -16.02
CA LYS A 73 -26.24 -2.14 -15.12
C LYS A 73 -25.52 -1.47 -13.94
N VAL A 74 -25.34 -0.16 -13.96
CA VAL A 74 -24.59 0.57 -12.94
C VAL A 74 -25.60 1.22 -11.98
N PRO A 75 -25.55 0.94 -10.66
CA PRO A 75 -26.30 1.69 -9.66
C PRO A 75 -25.90 3.18 -9.70
N LEU A 76 -26.74 4.02 -10.30
CA LEU A 76 -26.55 5.47 -10.38
C LEU A 76 -27.80 6.19 -9.86
N ILE A 77 -27.61 7.33 -9.22
CA ILE A 77 -28.73 8.16 -8.76
C ILE A 77 -29.50 8.66 -9.99
N GLY A 78 -30.82 8.45 -9.98
CA GLY A 78 -31.71 8.85 -11.09
C GLY A 78 -31.65 7.93 -12.30
N MET A 79 -31.25 6.66 -12.12
CA MET A 79 -31.21 5.66 -13.21
C MET A 79 -32.60 5.37 -13.82
N GLU A 80 -33.69 5.71 -13.13
CA GLU A 80 -35.06 5.65 -13.65
C GLU A 80 -35.23 6.54 -14.88
N ASN A 81 -34.63 7.73 -14.86
CA ASN A 81 -34.64 8.66 -16.00
C ASN A 81 -33.90 8.04 -17.20
N THR A 82 -32.83 7.29 -16.95
CA THR A 82 -32.09 6.57 -18.00
C THR A 82 -32.94 5.44 -18.59
N MET A 83 -33.68 4.70 -17.76
CA MET A 83 -34.59 3.64 -18.22
C MET A 83 -35.73 4.22 -19.05
N GLN A 84 -36.29 5.36 -18.65
CA GLN A 84 -37.30 6.06 -19.44
C GLN A 84 -36.73 6.51 -20.80
N ALA A 85 -35.59 7.19 -20.79
CA ALA A 85 -34.93 7.64 -22.03
C ALA A 85 -34.58 6.48 -22.97
N TYR A 86 -34.19 5.32 -22.43
CA TYR A 86 -33.95 4.11 -23.23
C TYR A 86 -35.22 3.60 -23.93
N ARG A 87 -36.36 3.60 -23.23
CA ARG A 87 -37.66 3.18 -23.82
C ARG A 87 -38.09 4.09 -24.96
N GLU A 88 -38.04 5.39 -24.72
CA GLU A 88 -38.37 6.42 -25.73
C GLU A 88 -37.44 6.31 -26.94
N TRP A 89 -36.15 6.06 -26.71
CA TRP A 89 -35.17 5.89 -27.77
C TRP A 89 -35.40 4.61 -28.61
N GLU A 90 -35.64 3.45 -28.01
CA GLU A 90 -35.93 2.20 -28.78
C GLU A 90 -37.23 2.28 -29.58
N GLU A 91 -38.26 2.94 -29.03
CA GLU A 91 -39.52 3.19 -29.75
C GLU A 91 -39.28 4.03 -31.00
N ALA A 92 -38.45 5.07 -30.90
CA ALA A 92 -38.04 5.89 -32.04
C ALA A 92 -37.21 5.13 -33.09
N GLN A 93 -36.48 4.07 -32.69
CA GLN A 93 -35.76 3.18 -33.61
C GLN A 93 -36.68 2.15 -34.31
N GLY A 94 -37.98 2.14 -34.00
CA GLY A 94 -38.96 1.27 -34.65
C GLY A 94 -38.90 -0.20 -34.18
N ALA A 95 -38.30 -0.48 -33.02
CA ALA A 95 -38.31 -1.79 -32.39
C ALA A 95 -39.53 -1.91 -31.44
N PRO A 96 -40.63 -2.59 -31.83
CA PRO A 96 -41.85 -2.66 -31.02
C PRO A 96 -41.75 -3.72 -29.90
N GLY A 97 -40.60 -4.39 -29.78
CA GLY A 97 -40.30 -5.25 -28.64
C GLY A 97 -39.80 -4.36 -27.50
N GLY A 98 -40.63 -4.17 -26.47
CA GLY A 98 -40.24 -3.39 -25.28
C GLY A 98 -38.94 -3.88 -24.63
N VAL A 99 -38.53 -3.22 -23.55
CA VAL A 99 -37.24 -3.44 -22.86
C VAL A 99 -36.91 -4.95 -22.74
N PRO A 100 -35.76 -5.41 -23.29
CA PRO A 100 -35.36 -6.81 -23.19
C PRO A 100 -35.25 -7.27 -21.73
N ASP A 101 -35.59 -8.53 -21.46
CA ASP A 101 -35.64 -9.02 -20.07
C ASP A 101 -34.30 -8.97 -19.34
N HIS A 102 -33.18 -9.18 -20.06
CA HIS A 102 -31.84 -9.03 -19.49
C HIS A 102 -31.54 -7.59 -19.03
N VAL A 103 -32.13 -6.58 -19.68
CA VAL A 103 -32.00 -5.16 -19.31
C VAL A 103 -32.86 -4.85 -18.09
N LYS A 104 -34.08 -5.42 -18.01
CA LYS A 104 -34.94 -5.31 -16.82
C LYS A 104 -34.28 -5.92 -15.59
N GLN A 105 -33.77 -7.14 -15.69
CA GLN A 105 -33.06 -7.81 -14.59
C GLN A 105 -31.81 -7.05 -14.16
N ALA A 106 -31.04 -6.54 -15.12
CA ALA A 106 -29.88 -5.68 -14.84
C ALA A 106 -30.28 -4.40 -14.07
N PHE A 107 -31.35 -3.75 -14.51
CA PHE A 107 -31.88 -2.56 -13.86
C PHE A 107 -32.36 -2.85 -12.44
N GLU A 108 -33.17 -3.89 -12.23
CA GLU A 108 -33.65 -4.30 -10.91
C GLU A 108 -32.49 -4.62 -9.96
N SER A 109 -31.46 -5.33 -10.45
CA SER A 109 -30.26 -5.61 -9.67
C SER A 109 -29.48 -4.33 -9.32
N ALA A 110 -29.35 -3.40 -10.27
CA ALA A 110 -28.69 -2.12 -10.05
C ALA A 110 -29.48 -1.23 -9.08
N THR A 111 -30.82 -1.22 -9.12
CA THR A 111 -31.66 -0.51 -8.15
C THR A 111 -31.47 -1.06 -6.74
N ALA A 112 -31.49 -2.38 -6.57
CA ALA A 112 -31.22 -3.00 -5.26
C ALA A 112 -29.80 -2.67 -4.74
N GLN A 113 -28.81 -2.62 -5.63
CA GLN A 113 -27.45 -2.20 -5.30
C GLN A 113 -27.35 -0.71 -4.94
N LEU A 114 -28.18 0.14 -5.53
CA LEU A 114 -28.25 1.57 -5.25
C LEU A 114 -28.80 1.80 -3.83
N GLU A 115 -29.88 1.12 -3.45
CA GLU A 115 -30.50 1.22 -2.11
C GLU A 115 -29.51 0.92 -0.98
N ILE A 116 -28.64 -0.09 -1.16
CA ILE A 116 -27.60 -0.44 -0.19
C ILE A 116 -26.57 0.70 -0.02
N ARG A 117 -26.32 1.48 -1.07
CA ARG A 117 -25.26 2.50 -1.14
C ARG A 117 -25.73 3.90 -0.78
N MET A 118 -27.02 4.20 -0.99
CA MET A 118 -27.61 5.50 -0.65
C MET A 118 -27.28 6.00 0.77
N PRO A 119 -27.49 5.22 1.86
CA PRO A 119 -27.19 5.72 3.21
C PRO A 119 -25.70 6.01 3.41
N LEU A 120 -24.81 5.32 2.70
CA LEU A 120 -23.36 5.54 2.77
C LEU A 120 -22.96 6.82 2.04
N GLU A 121 -23.59 7.14 0.90
CA GLU A 121 -23.38 8.42 0.20
C GLU A 121 -23.94 9.61 1.00
N GLU A 122 -25.08 9.44 1.66
CA GLU A 122 -25.65 10.49 2.53
C GLU A 122 -24.71 10.84 3.69
N MET A 123 -24.07 9.82 4.29
CA MET A 123 -23.04 10.03 5.31
C MET A 123 -21.83 10.83 4.78
N LEU A 124 -21.46 10.65 3.51
CA LEU A 124 -20.35 11.38 2.88
C LEU A 124 -20.74 12.79 2.41
N GLY A 125 -22.02 13.01 2.11
CA GLY A 125 -22.56 14.27 1.58
C GLY A 125 -22.91 15.33 2.62
N SER A 126 -22.78 15.03 3.92
CA SER A 126 -23.14 15.97 4.99
C SER A 126 -22.19 17.20 5.01
N PRO A 127 -22.72 18.44 5.15
CA PRO A 127 -21.93 19.67 5.08
C PRO A 127 -20.97 19.85 6.27
N ASP A 128 -21.24 19.23 7.42
CA ASP A 128 -20.43 19.34 8.64
C ASP A 128 -19.38 18.21 8.80
N THR A 129 -19.07 17.50 7.71
CA THR A 129 -18.25 16.29 7.78
C THR A 129 -16.76 16.61 7.91
N THR A 130 -16.19 16.38 9.08
CA THR A 130 -14.73 16.43 9.31
C THR A 130 -14.01 15.27 8.61
N ASP A 131 -12.70 15.38 8.40
CA ASP A 131 -11.88 14.30 7.83
C ASP A 131 -12.00 12.97 8.59
N GLU A 132 -12.26 12.99 9.90
CA GLU A 132 -12.45 11.78 10.70
C GLU A 132 -13.82 11.14 10.46
N VAL A 133 -14.86 11.95 10.32
CA VAL A 133 -16.20 11.45 9.97
C VAL A 133 -16.19 10.89 8.55
N LYS A 134 -15.54 11.58 7.59
CA LYS A 134 -15.34 11.06 6.23
C LYS A 134 -14.55 9.76 6.24
N PHE A 135 -13.46 9.68 7.00
CA PHE A 135 -12.67 8.46 7.12
C PHE A 135 -13.50 7.28 7.67
N THR A 136 -14.36 7.55 8.66
CA THR A 136 -15.26 6.53 9.22
C THR A 136 -16.30 6.08 8.20
N ALA A 137 -16.93 7.01 7.49
CA ALA A 137 -17.89 6.73 6.43
C ALA A 137 -17.24 5.93 5.28
N TYR A 138 -16.06 6.34 4.80
CA TYR A 138 -15.31 5.60 3.78
C TYR A 138 -14.92 4.19 4.24
N ASN A 139 -14.55 3.98 5.51
CA ASN A 139 -14.24 2.65 6.01
C ASN A 139 -15.48 1.72 6.03
N ALA A 140 -16.63 2.26 6.43
CA ALA A 140 -17.90 1.54 6.36
C ALA A 140 -18.23 1.20 4.90
N TYR A 141 -18.06 2.16 3.99
CA TYR A 141 -18.32 1.96 2.57
C TYR A 141 -17.37 0.92 1.95
N LEU A 142 -16.06 1.05 2.17
CA LEU A 142 -15.06 0.08 1.71
C LEU A 142 -15.35 -1.33 2.21
N LYS A 143 -15.79 -1.49 3.48
CA LYS A 143 -16.18 -2.79 4.02
C LYS A 143 -17.38 -3.39 3.28
N THR A 144 -18.36 -2.57 2.94
CA THR A 144 -19.52 -3.00 2.13
C THR A 144 -19.10 -3.40 0.73
N GLU A 145 -18.26 -2.61 0.05
CA GLU A 145 -17.80 -2.92 -1.32
C GLU A 145 -16.89 -4.16 -1.34
N GLU A 146 -16.01 -4.34 -0.35
CA GLU A 146 -15.16 -5.53 -0.24
C GLU A 146 -15.96 -6.82 -0.09
N ALA A 147 -17.12 -6.77 0.57
CA ALA A 147 -18.02 -7.91 0.71
C ALA A 147 -18.67 -8.31 -0.63
N THR A 148 -18.70 -7.43 -1.63
CA THR A 148 -19.21 -7.75 -2.97
C THR A 148 -18.20 -8.51 -3.83
N HIS A 149 -16.92 -8.49 -3.46
CA HIS A 149 -15.81 -9.05 -4.23
C HIS A 149 -15.71 -8.56 -5.69
N ASP A 150 -16.27 -7.39 -6.03
CA ASP A 150 -16.11 -6.76 -7.36
C ASP A 150 -14.83 -5.88 -7.38
N PRO A 151 -13.78 -6.26 -8.13
CA PRO A 151 -12.53 -5.52 -8.15
C PRO A 151 -12.65 -4.10 -8.67
N SER A 152 -13.55 -3.85 -9.63
CA SER A 152 -13.72 -2.53 -10.24
C SER A 152 -14.35 -1.57 -9.25
N ARG A 153 -15.34 -2.04 -8.49
CA ARG A 153 -16.01 -1.27 -7.43
C ARG A 153 -15.10 -0.99 -6.25
N ILE A 154 -14.39 -2.01 -5.78
CA ILE A 154 -13.46 -1.87 -4.65
C ILE A 154 -12.35 -0.88 -5.03
N THR A 155 -11.73 -1.04 -6.20
CA THR A 155 -10.68 -0.13 -6.68
C THR A 155 -11.21 1.30 -6.84
N TYR A 156 -12.39 1.47 -7.45
CA TYR A 156 -13.03 2.78 -7.57
C TYR A 156 -13.24 3.45 -6.20
N MET A 157 -13.75 2.70 -5.21
CA MET A 157 -14.01 3.23 -3.87
C MET A 157 -12.71 3.63 -3.16
N TYR A 158 -11.64 2.83 -3.31
CA TYR A 158 -10.32 3.20 -2.82
C TYR A 158 -9.81 4.48 -3.48
N GLU A 159 -9.89 4.58 -4.81
CA GLU A 159 -9.45 5.75 -5.57
C GLU A 159 -10.18 7.03 -5.13
N ARG A 160 -11.49 6.94 -4.92
CA ARG A 160 -12.28 8.06 -4.37
C ARG A 160 -11.85 8.41 -2.96
N ALA A 161 -11.71 7.42 -2.07
CA ALA A 161 -11.33 7.64 -0.68
C ALA A 161 -9.96 8.31 -0.54
N VAL A 162 -8.95 7.85 -1.29
CA VAL A 162 -7.61 8.46 -1.26
C VAL A 162 -7.55 9.79 -2.01
N GLY A 163 -8.46 10.04 -2.96
CA GLY A 163 -8.61 11.33 -3.62
C GLY A 163 -9.12 12.42 -2.68
N GLU A 164 -10.09 12.08 -1.81
CA GLU A 164 -10.63 13.03 -0.82
C GLU A 164 -9.79 13.12 0.47
N LEU A 165 -9.15 12.01 0.88
CA LEU A 165 -8.36 11.93 2.11
C LEU A 165 -6.91 11.50 1.83
N PRO A 166 -6.14 12.22 0.99
CA PRO A 166 -4.82 11.79 0.55
C PRO A 166 -3.81 11.66 1.69
N LYS A 167 -3.98 12.38 2.80
CA LYS A 167 -3.04 12.35 3.93
C LYS A 167 -3.34 11.25 4.95
N LYS A 168 -4.43 10.50 4.81
CA LYS A 168 -4.82 9.43 5.73
C LYS A 168 -4.07 8.14 5.40
N GLU A 169 -2.92 7.96 6.05
CA GLU A 169 -2.06 6.78 5.90
C GLU A 169 -2.81 5.43 6.00
N PRO A 170 -3.75 5.20 6.94
CA PRO A 170 -4.45 3.92 7.02
C PRO A 170 -5.22 3.52 5.75
N LEU A 171 -5.73 4.50 4.99
CA LEU A 171 -6.40 4.22 3.69
C LEU A 171 -5.39 3.69 2.68
N TRP A 172 -4.22 4.32 2.57
CA TRP A 172 -3.16 3.87 1.68
C TRP A 172 -2.61 2.51 2.07
N VAL A 173 -2.46 2.23 3.37
CA VAL A 173 -2.06 0.90 3.86
C VAL A 173 -3.07 -0.16 3.42
N ARG A 174 -4.37 0.07 3.61
CA ARG A 174 -5.41 -0.88 3.23
C ARG A 174 -5.48 -1.05 1.70
N TYR A 175 -5.39 0.06 0.96
CA TYR A 175 -5.42 0.04 -0.50
C TYR A 175 -4.23 -0.70 -1.09
N SER A 176 -3.01 -0.40 -0.65
CA SER A 176 -1.80 -1.11 -1.10
C SER A 176 -1.86 -2.61 -0.75
N THR A 177 -2.32 -2.98 0.44
CA THR A 177 -2.57 -4.40 0.79
C THR A 177 -3.56 -5.05 -0.17
N TYR A 178 -4.69 -4.40 -0.45
CA TYR A 178 -5.68 -4.92 -1.40
C TYR A 178 -5.07 -5.17 -2.79
N VAL A 179 -4.32 -4.20 -3.33
CA VAL A 179 -3.69 -4.36 -4.65
C VAL A 179 -2.62 -5.46 -4.64
N GLU A 180 -1.83 -5.56 -3.58
CA GLU A 180 -0.76 -6.58 -3.46
C GLU A 180 -1.30 -8.00 -3.26
N GLU A 181 -2.37 -8.18 -2.48
CA GLU A 181 -2.87 -9.51 -2.10
C GLU A 181 -3.96 -10.02 -3.04
N ILE A 182 -4.78 -9.12 -3.59
CA ILE A 182 -5.96 -9.48 -4.40
C ILE A 182 -5.69 -9.26 -5.89
N LEU A 183 -5.31 -8.03 -6.30
CA LEU A 183 -5.17 -7.70 -7.73
C LEU A 183 -3.86 -8.19 -8.34
N LYS A 184 -2.78 -8.18 -7.57
CA LYS A 184 -1.44 -8.67 -7.93
C LYS A 184 -0.90 -8.11 -9.26
N THR A 185 -1.29 -6.90 -9.63
CA THR A 185 -0.89 -6.25 -10.88
C THR A 185 0.33 -5.35 -10.62
N PRO A 186 1.53 -5.66 -11.15
CA PRO A 186 2.78 -4.95 -10.83
C PRO A 186 2.72 -3.43 -11.07
N GLU A 187 2.15 -3.00 -12.19
CA GLU A 187 2.04 -1.59 -12.55
C GLU A 187 1.15 -0.83 -11.57
N LEU A 188 0.06 -1.46 -11.14
CA LEU A 188 -0.87 -0.88 -10.17
C LEU A 188 -0.25 -0.86 -8.77
N ILE A 189 0.44 -1.93 -8.35
CA ILE A 189 1.17 -1.97 -7.07
C ILE A 189 2.16 -0.80 -7.02
N ARG A 190 2.99 -0.64 -8.07
CA ARG A 190 3.96 0.44 -8.14
C ARG A 190 3.29 1.81 -8.09
N SER A 191 2.24 2.02 -8.89
CA SER A 191 1.50 3.28 -8.95
C SER A 191 0.88 3.66 -7.60
N VAL A 192 0.23 2.71 -6.93
CA VAL A 192 -0.42 2.94 -5.64
C VAL A 192 0.60 3.21 -4.54
N CYS A 193 1.68 2.44 -4.47
CA CYS A 193 2.73 2.66 -3.47
C CYS A 193 3.48 3.98 -3.69
N ASP A 194 3.76 4.37 -4.94
CA ASP A 194 4.33 5.67 -5.28
C ASP A 194 3.45 6.83 -4.81
N ARG A 195 2.15 6.78 -5.13
CA ARG A 195 1.17 7.79 -4.71
C ARG A 195 1.04 7.83 -3.19
N ALA A 196 1.03 6.68 -2.53
CA ALA A 196 0.98 6.57 -1.07
C ALA A 196 2.20 7.26 -0.43
N ALA A 197 3.40 6.95 -0.92
CA ALA A 197 4.65 7.55 -0.42
C ALA A 197 4.69 9.07 -0.67
N ARG A 198 4.23 9.56 -1.83
CA ARG A 198 4.16 11.00 -2.12
C ARG A 198 3.18 11.75 -1.22
N ASN A 199 1.99 11.20 -0.99
CA ASN A 199 0.98 11.85 -0.15
C ASN A 199 1.29 11.73 1.34
N CYS A 200 1.89 10.62 1.77
CA CYS A 200 2.31 10.34 3.14
C CYS A 200 3.84 10.39 3.28
N HIS A 201 4.49 11.41 2.70
CA HIS A 201 5.96 11.51 2.59
C HIS A 201 6.73 11.43 3.92
N GLY A 202 6.10 11.78 5.05
CA GLY A 202 6.71 11.66 6.37
C GLY A 202 6.57 10.28 7.01
N SER A 203 5.84 9.35 6.39
CA SER A 203 5.62 7.99 6.91
C SER A 203 6.72 7.05 6.42
N GLY A 204 7.67 6.71 7.31
CA GLY A 204 8.71 5.73 6.99
C GLY A 204 8.15 4.32 6.78
N SER A 205 7.05 3.96 7.44
CA SER A 205 6.32 2.70 7.17
C SER A 205 5.84 2.62 5.73
N MET A 206 5.38 3.74 5.16
CA MET A 206 4.90 3.76 3.78
C MET A 206 6.03 3.66 2.75
N TRP A 207 7.16 4.34 2.98
CA TRP A 207 8.36 4.17 2.18
C TRP A 207 8.91 2.73 2.26
N ALA A 208 9.00 2.17 3.46
CA ALA A 208 9.43 0.80 3.67
C ALA A 208 8.50 -0.21 2.97
N ARG A 209 7.19 0.05 2.96
CA ARG A 209 6.23 -0.74 2.19
C ARG A 209 6.50 -0.65 0.70
N TYR A 210 6.70 0.56 0.18
CA TYR A 210 6.97 0.78 -1.24
C TYR A 210 8.24 0.03 -1.68
N ILE A 211 9.35 0.15 -0.93
CA ILE A 211 10.60 -0.59 -1.16
C ILE A 211 10.35 -2.11 -1.25
N ARG A 212 9.66 -2.70 -0.27
CA ARG A 212 9.34 -4.13 -0.27
C ARG A 212 8.39 -4.54 -1.39
N ALA A 213 7.52 -3.63 -1.85
CA ALA A 213 6.60 -3.89 -2.94
C ALA A 213 7.34 -3.91 -4.29
N VAL A 214 8.20 -2.92 -4.57
CA VAL A 214 8.98 -2.86 -5.82
C VAL A 214 9.98 -4.00 -5.93
N GLU A 215 10.58 -4.39 -4.82
CA GLU A 215 11.45 -5.56 -4.77
C GLU A 215 10.69 -6.84 -5.15
N ARG A 216 9.49 -7.06 -4.60
CA ARG A 216 8.68 -8.26 -4.90
C ARG A 216 8.23 -8.36 -6.35
N ILE A 217 8.00 -7.22 -7.01
CA ILE A 217 7.63 -7.19 -8.44
C ILE A 217 8.85 -7.23 -9.37
N GLY A 218 10.07 -7.34 -8.84
CA GLY A 218 11.29 -7.54 -9.63
C GLY A 218 11.88 -6.28 -10.26
N VAL A 219 11.66 -5.11 -9.65
CA VAL A 219 12.29 -3.85 -10.08
C VAL A 219 13.82 -3.93 -9.88
N PRO A 220 14.64 -3.35 -10.78
CA PRO A 220 16.10 -3.37 -10.65
C PRO A 220 16.60 -2.75 -9.34
N ASP A 221 17.74 -3.24 -8.83
CA ASP A 221 18.31 -2.75 -7.56
C ASP A 221 18.65 -1.26 -7.59
N SER A 222 19.06 -0.73 -8.75
CA SER A 222 19.32 0.70 -8.95
C SER A 222 18.10 1.56 -8.59
N ASP A 223 16.91 1.14 -9.00
CA ASP A 223 15.68 1.86 -8.76
C ASP A 223 15.25 1.76 -7.29
N ILE A 224 15.57 0.63 -6.64
CA ILE A 224 15.35 0.43 -5.20
C ILE A 224 16.30 1.32 -4.39
N GLU A 225 17.54 1.47 -4.83
CA GLU A 225 18.55 2.35 -4.25
C GLU A 225 18.11 3.83 -4.36
N ASP A 226 17.66 4.27 -5.54
CA ASP A 226 17.13 5.62 -5.74
C ASP A 226 15.91 5.89 -4.85
N LEU A 227 15.04 4.89 -4.72
CA LEU A 227 13.86 4.97 -3.85
C LEU A 227 14.26 5.08 -2.37
N TYR A 228 15.23 4.29 -1.92
CA TYR A 228 15.78 4.37 -0.57
C TYR A 228 16.38 5.75 -0.28
N ASN A 229 17.21 6.26 -1.20
CA ASN A 229 17.83 7.58 -1.07
C ASN A 229 16.78 8.70 -1.02
N THR A 230 15.73 8.58 -1.84
CA THR A 230 14.58 9.51 -1.82
C THR A 230 13.88 9.49 -0.46
N ALA A 231 13.60 8.29 0.08
CA ALA A 231 12.96 8.15 1.39
C ALA A 231 13.82 8.74 2.52
N MET A 232 15.13 8.52 2.50
CA MET A 232 16.08 9.01 3.51
C MET A 232 16.30 10.53 3.44
N ALA A 233 16.08 11.14 2.29
CA ALA A 233 16.11 12.60 2.10
C ALA A 233 14.89 13.31 2.70
N HIS A 234 13.75 12.62 2.83
CA HIS A 234 12.56 13.17 3.47
C HIS A 234 12.69 13.25 5.00
N LYS A 235 12.00 14.21 5.61
CA LYS A 235 11.88 14.32 7.07
C LYS A 235 10.84 13.30 7.58
N LEU A 236 11.29 12.08 7.85
CA LEU A 236 10.43 11.02 8.39
C LEU A 236 10.02 11.33 9.84
N LYS A 237 8.82 10.88 10.20
CA LYS A 237 8.24 11.05 11.54
C LYS A 237 8.87 10.06 12.51
N GLY A 238 9.67 10.58 13.44
CA GLY A 238 10.30 9.80 14.50
C GLY A 238 11.36 8.82 13.98
N GLU A 239 12.03 8.18 14.93
CA GLU A 239 13.10 7.20 14.68
C GLU A 239 12.58 5.92 14.02
N GLU A 240 11.39 5.45 14.43
CA GLU A 240 10.71 4.28 13.85
C GLU A 240 10.59 4.34 12.33
N GLY A 241 10.32 5.54 11.78
CA GLY A 241 10.22 5.75 10.35
C GLY A 241 11.54 5.45 9.62
N TYR A 242 12.65 5.96 10.15
CA TYR A 242 13.98 5.71 9.57
C TYR A 242 14.37 4.24 9.71
N ILE A 243 14.16 3.64 10.89
CA ILE A 243 14.45 2.22 11.13
C ILE A 243 13.68 1.34 10.13
N ALA A 244 12.39 1.61 9.91
CA ALA A 244 11.58 0.84 8.96
C ALA A 244 12.14 0.87 7.53
N VAL A 245 12.61 2.04 7.06
CA VAL A 245 13.19 2.23 5.72
C VAL A 245 14.55 1.55 5.61
N ILE A 246 15.42 1.73 6.60
CA ILE A 246 16.75 1.07 6.67
C ILE A 246 16.58 -0.44 6.62
N LEU A 247 15.70 -1.01 7.47
CA LEU A 247 15.45 -2.45 7.50
C LEU A 247 14.90 -2.96 6.18
N ALA A 248 14.01 -2.21 5.51
CA ALA A 248 13.49 -2.60 4.19
C ALA A 248 14.60 -2.66 3.12
N ARG A 249 15.54 -1.70 3.11
CA ARG A 249 16.69 -1.75 2.20
C ARG A 249 17.64 -2.90 2.55
N CYS A 250 17.93 -3.10 3.84
CA CYS A 250 18.75 -4.23 4.31
C CYS A 250 18.13 -5.58 3.93
N ASP A 251 16.80 -5.74 4.05
CA ASP A 251 16.09 -6.93 3.60
C ASP A 251 16.35 -7.20 2.12
N SER A 252 16.24 -6.16 1.27
CA SER A 252 16.43 -6.30 -0.18
C SER A 252 17.84 -6.76 -0.54
N LEU A 253 18.86 -6.16 0.07
CA LEU A 253 20.25 -6.52 -0.14
C LEU A 253 20.55 -7.92 0.40
N ARG A 254 20.06 -8.25 1.60
CA ARG A 254 20.25 -9.58 2.21
C ARG A 254 19.76 -10.71 1.29
N ARG A 255 18.64 -10.52 0.57
CA ARG A 255 18.09 -11.51 -0.36
C ARG A 255 18.96 -11.72 -1.62
N GLN A 256 19.82 -10.75 -1.96
CA GLN A 256 20.79 -10.88 -3.06
C GLN A 256 22.03 -11.71 -2.67
N GLY A 257 22.22 -12.00 -1.38
CA GLY A 257 23.28 -12.89 -0.90
C GLY A 257 24.62 -12.20 -0.70
N LYS A 258 25.72 -12.96 -0.81
CA LYS A 258 27.05 -12.53 -0.36
C LYS A 258 27.62 -11.34 -1.16
N GLU A 259 27.22 -11.19 -2.41
CA GLU A 259 27.72 -10.12 -3.30
C GLU A 259 27.27 -8.73 -2.85
N SER A 260 26.12 -8.61 -2.20
CA SER A 260 25.57 -7.34 -1.71
C SER A 260 26.12 -6.93 -0.34
N MET A 261 26.92 -7.78 0.32
CA MET A 261 27.44 -7.53 1.67
C MET A 261 28.18 -6.19 1.84
N PRO A 262 29.02 -5.73 0.89
CA PRO A 262 29.63 -4.40 0.98
C PRO A 262 28.59 -3.29 1.10
N ARG A 263 27.59 -3.26 0.21
CA ARG A 263 26.50 -2.27 0.25
C ARG A 263 25.64 -2.43 1.51
N LEU A 264 25.35 -3.67 1.93
CA LEU A 264 24.58 -3.92 3.14
C LEU A 264 25.25 -3.32 4.39
N ARG A 265 26.57 -3.48 4.52
CA ARG A 265 27.36 -2.86 5.60
C ARG A 265 27.32 -1.34 5.54
N GLU A 266 27.38 -0.77 4.34
CA GLU A 266 27.25 0.68 4.14
C GLU A 266 25.87 1.19 4.57
N VAL A 267 24.77 0.54 4.15
CA VAL A 267 23.40 0.92 4.55
C VAL A 267 23.23 0.84 6.07
N PHE A 268 23.78 -0.18 6.73
CA PHE A 268 23.76 -0.25 8.20
C PHE A 268 24.51 0.90 8.85
N LYS A 269 25.70 1.25 8.31
CA LYS A 269 26.52 2.35 8.81
C LYS A 269 25.83 3.70 8.61
N GLU A 270 25.38 4.01 7.39
CA GLU A 270 24.63 5.22 7.04
C GLU A 270 23.38 5.37 7.91
N GLY A 271 22.65 4.26 8.11
CA GLY A 271 21.48 4.20 8.97
C GLY A 271 21.81 4.51 10.43
N GLN A 272 22.84 3.89 11.00
CA GLN A 272 23.27 4.16 12.38
C GLN A 272 23.73 5.61 12.56
N GLU A 273 24.51 6.16 11.64
CA GLU A 273 24.95 7.56 11.67
C GLU A 273 23.76 8.51 11.62
N LYS A 274 22.76 8.22 10.79
CA LYS A 274 21.52 9.01 10.70
C LYS A 274 20.73 8.97 12.00
N LEU A 275 20.55 7.80 12.60
CA LEU A 275 19.82 7.64 13.87
C LEU A 275 20.53 8.33 15.03
N LEU A 276 21.85 8.19 15.12
CA LEU A 276 22.67 8.90 16.11
C LEU A 276 22.58 10.42 15.96
N ALA A 277 22.56 10.93 14.73
CA ALA A 277 22.38 12.37 14.48
C ALA A 277 20.99 12.88 14.90
N LEU A 278 19.96 12.03 14.84
CA LEU A 278 18.60 12.37 15.26
C LEU A 278 18.43 12.31 16.78
N ASN A 279 18.99 11.28 17.42
CA ASN A 279 18.86 11.05 18.85
C ASN A 279 20.12 10.38 19.44
N PRO A 280 21.14 11.16 19.86
CA PRO A 280 22.40 10.62 20.37
C PRO A 280 22.25 9.76 21.64
N GLU A 281 21.25 10.06 22.47
CA GLU A 281 21.07 9.43 23.79
C GLU A 281 20.20 8.17 23.74
N HIS A 282 19.31 8.07 22.76
CA HIS A 282 18.31 6.99 22.68
C HIS A 282 18.20 6.37 21.28
N CYS A 283 19.34 6.20 20.60
CA CYS A 283 19.42 5.55 19.30
C CYS A 283 19.12 4.05 19.42
N ASP A 284 18.05 3.60 18.75
CA ASP A 284 17.59 2.22 18.60
C ASP A 284 17.65 1.42 19.92
N PRO A 285 16.80 1.75 20.91
CA PRO A 285 16.82 1.12 22.24
C PRO A 285 16.55 -0.39 22.19
N ASP A 286 15.81 -0.84 21.16
CA ASP A 286 15.47 -2.24 20.93
C ASP A 286 16.56 -3.00 20.15
N LEU A 287 17.63 -2.32 19.74
CA LEU A 287 18.80 -2.91 19.07
C LEU A 287 18.44 -3.64 17.77
N ARG A 288 17.40 -3.19 17.07
CA ARG A 288 16.93 -3.81 15.83
C ARG A 288 17.96 -3.75 14.72
N ILE A 289 18.65 -2.62 14.59
CA ILE A 289 19.69 -2.40 13.59
C ILE A 289 20.94 -3.25 13.88
N PRO A 290 21.61 -3.16 15.05
CA PRO A 290 22.79 -3.98 15.32
C PRO A 290 22.49 -5.48 15.41
N ALA A 291 21.34 -5.89 15.97
CA ALA A 291 20.97 -7.29 15.99
C ALA A 291 20.77 -7.84 14.57
N TYR A 292 20.15 -7.06 13.68
CA TYR A 292 19.95 -7.48 12.30
C TYR A 292 21.24 -7.49 11.50
N GLN A 293 22.13 -6.51 11.71
CA GLN A 293 23.45 -6.50 11.09
C GLN A 293 24.26 -7.74 11.50
N ALA A 294 24.32 -8.07 12.80
CA ALA A 294 25.01 -9.27 13.28
C ALA A 294 24.39 -10.57 12.72
N HIS A 295 23.07 -10.60 12.52
CA HIS A 295 22.40 -11.70 11.82
C HIS A 295 22.85 -11.81 10.35
N CYS A 296 22.92 -10.69 9.63
CA CYS A 296 23.38 -10.68 8.23
C CYS A 296 24.84 -11.10 8.08
N GLU A 297 25.73 -10.64 8.96
CA GLU A 297 27.14 -11.07 8.97
C GLU A 297 27.28 -12.59 9.14
N MET A 298 26.44 -13.18 9.98
CA MET A 298 26.41 -14.63 10.17
C MET A 298 25.80 -15.38 8.99
N GLU A 299 24.57 -15.05 8.61
CA GLU A 299 23.81 -15.87 7.66
C GLU A 299 24.22 -15.63 6.21
N VAL A 300 24.69 -14.43 5.86
CA VAL A 300 25.06 -14.07 4.49
C VAL A 300 26.57 -14.16 4.26
N ALA A 301 27.38 -13.59 5.16
CA ALA A 301 28.84 -13.61 5.01
C ALA A 301 29.51 -14.84 5.63
N GLY A 302 28.89 -15.47 6.63
CA GLY A 302 29.50 -16.54 7.42
C GLY A 302 30.60 -16.04 8.37
N ASP A 303 30.59 -14.74 8.70
CA ASP A 303 31.66 -14.08 9.46
C ASP A 303 31.22 -13.80 10.90
N ILE A 304 31.62 -14.70 11.80
CA ILE A 304 31.31 -14.59 13.22
C ILE A 304 32.07 -13.47 13.92
N GLU A 305 33.28 -13.16 13.47
CA GLU A 305 34.10 -12.10 14.06
C GLU A 305 33.53 -10.72 13.70
N ALA A 306 33.06 -10.55 12.46
CA ALA A 306 32.31 -9.36 12.08
C ALA A 306 31.01 -9.21 12.88
N ALA A 307 30.26 -10.30 13.08
CA ALA A 307 29.03 -10.26 13.89
C ALA A 307 29.32 -9.90 15.36
N ARG A 308 30.40 -10.40 15.95
CA ARG A 308 30.88 -9.98 17.29
C ARG A 308 31.29 -8.53 17.32
N ALA A 309 31.98 -8.05 16.29
CA ALA A 309 32.42 -6.66 16.20
C ALA A 309 31.22 -5.69 16.20
N VAL A 310 30.10 -6.06 15.56
CA VAL A 310 28.84 -5.29 15.64
C VAL A 310 28.33 -5.19 17.08
N TRP A 311 28.28 -6.30 17.80
CA TRP A 311 27.84 -6.30 19.20
C TRP A 311 28.78 -5.53 20.13
N GLU A 312 30.10 -5.68 19.96
CA GLU A 312 31.08 -4.87 20.69
C GLU A 312 30.97 -3.38 20.35
N GLY A 313 30.60 -3.04 19.12
CA GLY A 313 30.26 -1.68 18.70
C GLY A 313 29.06 -1.13 19.47
N ALA A 314 27.97 -1.90 19.56
CA ALA A 314 26.79 -1.55 20.33
C ALA A 314 27.11 -1.37 21.84
N LEU A 315 27.99 -2.20 22.41
CA LEU A 315 28.45 -2.05 23.80
C LEU A 315 29.30 -0.78 24.03
N LYS A 316 29.99 -0.27 23.00
CA LYS A 316 30.77 0.97 23.09
C LYS A 316 29.91 2.22 22.89
N ALA A 317 28.75 2.08 22.23
CA ALA A 317 27.78 3.15 22.03
C ALA A 317 27.01 3.48 23.33
N SER A 318 26.12 4.48 23.26
CA SER A 318 25.26 4.88 24.38
C SER A 318 24.38 3.74 24.89
N THR A 319 23.97 2.82 24.00
CA THR A 319 23.19 1.62 24.33
C THR A 319 23.93 0.63 25.22
N GLY A 320 25.27 0.61 25.25
CA GLY A 320 26.04 -0.26 26.14
C GLY A 320 25.83 -0.03 27.65
N ARG A 321 25.19 1.09 28.04
CA ARG A 321 24.76 1.36 29.42
C ARG A 321 23.48 0.60 29.79
N LEU A 322 22.74 0.09 28.80
CA LEU A 322 21.49 -0.64 28.99
C LEU A 322 21.77 -2.12 29.25
N ALA A 323 21.08 -2.69 30.24
CA ALA A 323 21.17 -4.12 30.52
C ALA A 323 20.67 -4.97 29.34
N SER A 324 19.69 -4.48 28.58
CA SER A 324 19.13 -5.13 27.40
C SER A 324 20.19 -5.43 26.34
N THR A 325 21.15 -4.53 26.12
CA THR A 325 22.24 -4.72 25.13
C THR A 325 23.17 -5.86 25.51
N TRP A 326 23.55 -5.94 26.78
CA TRP A 326 24.34 -7.07 27.29
C TRP A 326 23.57 -8.39 27.21
N GLN A 327 22.29 -8.38 27.59
CA GLN A 327 21.43 -9.56 27.51
C GLN A 327 21.28 -10.05 26.07
N ALA A 328 21.08 -9.16 25.10
CA ALA A 328 20.96 -9.48 23.69
C ALA A 328 22.25 -10.12 23.13
N PHE A 329 23.42 -9.54 23.43
CA PHE A 329 24.70 -10.10 22.98
C PHE A 329 24.99 -11.47 23.61
N ILE A 330 24.74 -11.61 24.91
CA ILE A 330 24.90 -12.90 25.61
C ILE A 330 23.93 -13.95 25.04
N ALA A 331 22.68 -13.58 24.79
CA ALA A 331 21.69 -14.49 24.19
C ALA A 331 22.13 -14.92 22.78
N TRP A 332 22.70 -14.00 22.00
CA TRP A 332 23.25 -14.29 20.68
C TRP A 332 24.43 -15.29 20.76
N GLU A 333 25.43 -15.06 21.62
CA GLU A 333 26.56 -16.02 21.78
C GLU A 333 26.08 -17.41 22.26
N ARG A 334 25.08 -17.43 23.15
CA ARG A 334 24.44 -18.69 23.59
C ARG A 334 23.73 -19.40 22.46
N SER A 335 23.04 -18.68 21.57
CA SER A 335 22.37 -19.26 20.40
C SER A 335 23.35 -19.95 19.46
N LYS A 336 24.59 -19.46 19.40
CA LYS A 336 25.69 -20.04 18.61
C LYS A 336 26.49 -21.11 19.37
N ARG A 337 26.06 -21.51 20.57
CA ARG A 337 26.70 -22.50 21.45
C ARG A 337 28.11 -22.11 21.95
N ASN A 338 28.47 -20.83 21.91
CA ASN A 338 29.74 -20.31 22.39
C ASN A 338 29.69 -20.03 23.90
N VAL A 339 29.67 -21.09 24.70
CA VAL A 339 29.46 -21.00 26.16
C VAL A 339 30.58 -20.23 26.86
N GLN A 340 31.82 -20.34 26.39
CA GLN A 340 32.97 -19.65 26.99
C GLN A 340 32.87 -18.13 26.79
N GLU A 341 32.57 -17.67 25.58
CA GLU A 341 32.38 -16.25 25.27
C GLU A 341 31.18 -15.65 26.01
N ALA A 342 30.05 -16.37 26.04
CA ALA A 342 28.89 -15.96 26.81
C ALA A 342 29.21 -15.77 28.31
N ARG A 343 30.01 -16.67 28.91
CA ARG A 343 30.49 -16.54 30.30
C ARG A 343 31.40 -15.33 30.48
N ALA A 344 32.29 -15.05 29.52
CA ALA A 344 33.17 -13.88 29.56
C ALA A 344 32.33 -12.58 29.52
N LEU A 345 31.31 -12.51 28.68
CA LEU A 345 30.37 -11.38 28.61
C LEU A 345 29.56 -11.20 29.91
N TYR A 346 29.09 -12.28 30.53
CA TYR A 346 28.43 -12.20 31.84
C TYR A 346 29.33 -11.56 32.91
N ARG A 347 30.60 -11.99 33.00
CA ARG A 347 31.56 -11.43 33.95
C ARG A 347 31.83 -9.94 33.68
N ARG A 348 31.99 -9.58 32.40
CA ARG A 348 32.16 -8.17 31.98
C ARG A 348 30.95 -7.32 32.36
N CYS A 349 29.75 -7.79 32.08
CA CYS A 349 28.50 -7.11 32.42
C CYS A 349 28.37 -6.87 33.93
N TYR A 350 28.63 -7.89 34.75
CA TYR A 350 28.53 -7.81 36.21
C TYR A 350 29.44 -6.74 36.84
N SER A 351 30.58 -6.46 36.20
CA SER A 351 31.53 -5.43 36.66
C SER A 351 31.14 -3.99 36.30
N ARG A 352 30.07 -3.78 35.54
CA ARG A 352 29.68 -2.46 34.99
C ARG A 352 28.52 -1.84 35.77
N LYS A 353 28.52 -0.49 35.85
CA LYS A 353 27.37 0.29 36.32
C LYS A 353 26.43 0.55 35.14
N LEU A 354 25.24 -0.06 35.16
CA LEU A 354 24.22 0.06 34.12
C LEU A 354 23.18 1.14 34.49
N ALA A 355 22.54 1.74 33.50
CA ALA A 355 21.50 2.76 33.68
C ALA A 355 20.16 2.12 34.09
N GLY A 356 19.45 2.74 35.04
CA GLY A 356 18.18 2.24 35.60
C GLY A 356 18.39 1.02 36.51
N ASP A 357 18.58 1.25 37.81
CA ASP A 357 18.61 0.28 38.92
C ASP A 357 19.27 -1.09 38.70
N GLY A 358 20.24 -1.20 37.79
CA GLY A 358 21.39 -2.11 37.87
C GLY A 358 21.15 -3.60 38.16
N GLN A 359 19.93 -4.12 38.04
CA GLN A 359 19.63 -5.54 38.29
C GLN A 359 19.14 -6.18 37.00
N VAL A 360 19.87 -7.20 36.57
CA VAL A 360 19.47 -8.19 35.56
C VAL A 360 18.32 -9.10 36.09
N TRP A 361 17.47 -8.59 36.99
CA TRP A 361 16.34 -9.33 37.55
C TRP A 361 15.20 -8.37 37.97
N ARG A 362 14.05 -8.43 37.28
CA ARG A 362 12.78 -7.95 37.83
C ARG A 362 12.03 -9.15 38.44
N PRO A 363 11.88 -9.25 39.77
CA PRO A 363 10.88 -10.13 40.37
C PRO A 363 9.49 -9.57 40.03
N GLY A 364 8.66 -10.32 39.31
CA GLY A 364 7.25 -9.93 39.18
C GLY A 364 6.46 -10.63 38.07
N GLU A 365 7.09 -11.04 36.97
CA GLU A 365 6.39 -11.78 35.92
C GLU A 365 6.75 -13.26 36.03
N GLY A 366 5.94 -13.95 36.83
CA GLY A 366 6.19 -15.30 37.32
C GLY A 366 5.71 -16.43 36.42
N ALA A 367 6.14 -17.62 36.85
CA ALA A 367 5.52 -18.93 36.60
C ALA A 367 5.86 -19.68 35.30
N ALA A 368 7.14 -19.72 34.92
CA ALA A 368 7.73 -20.93 34.36
C ALA A 368 9.24 -20.94 34.62
N LEU A 369 9.81 -22.07 35.06
CA LEU A 369 11.25 -22.31 35.26
C LEU A 369 11.85 -21.95 36.63
N ALA A 370 11.08 -22.17 37.70
CA ALA A 370 11.64 -22.56 39.00
C ALA A 370 12.25 -23.98 38.92
N SER A 371 13.37 -24.12 38.20
CA SER A 371 14.17 -25.36 38.17
C SER A 371 15.65 -25.09 37.85
N ALA A 372 16.02 -23.89 37.38
CA ALA A 372 17.39 -23.58 36.97
C ALA A 372 18.29 -23.04 38.09
N ALA A 373 17.74 -22.36 39.11
CA ALA A 373 18.51 -21.82 40.22
C ALA A 373 19.10 -22.92 41.13
N SER A 374 18.42 -24.06 41.25
CA SER A 374 18.93 -25.25 41.95
C SER A 374 20.05 -25.94 41.18
N ARG A 375 20.05 -25.85 39.83
CA ARG A 375 21.08 -26.43 38.97
C ARG A 375 22.35 -25.58 38.88
N LEU A 376 22.26 -24.28 39.12
CA LEU A 376 23.41 -23.36 39.13
C LEU A 376 24.32 -23.52 40.36
N ARG A 377 23.80 -24.07 41.46
CA ARG A 377 24.66 -24.47 42.60
C ARG A 377 25.43 -25.77 42.34
N TYR A 378 24.97 -26.61 41.41
CA TYR A 378 25.60 -27.89 41.07
C TYR A 378 26.60 -27.79 39.90
N ALA A 379 26.53 -26.74 39.09
CA ALA A 379 27.42 -26.55 37.92
C ALA A 379 28.65 -25.65 38.20
N LEU A 380 28.78 -25.16 39.44
CA LEU A 380 29.96 -24.45 39.94
C LEU A 380 30.77 -25.30 40.94
N GLN A 381 30.38 -26.56 41.12
CA GLN A 381 31.25 -27.69 41.47
C GLN A 381 31.44 -28.52 40.21
#